data_AF-A0AAU3IVT1-F1
#
_entry.id   AF-A0AAU3IVT1-F1
#
_cell.length_a   1.000
_cell.length_b   1.000
_cell.length_c   1.000
_cell.angle_alpha   90.00
_cell.angle_beta   90.00
_cell.angle_gamma   90.00
#
_symmetry.space_group_name_H-M   'P 1'
#
loop_
_entity.id
_entity.type
_entity.pdbx_description
1 polymer ?
#
loop_
_entity_poly.entity_id
_entity_poly.type
_entity_poly.pdbx_seq_one_letter_code
_entity_poly.pdbx_strand_id
1 'polypeptide(L)'
;MSRDIRHVEIGVADLARSLDFYRSLLDLTPGEGPAESPGVAWLSAGPVLLKLVETGDGDLGGWVNDDLQRGIRHIGFKVGDVDLRAERVRDAGVPFTLPPLDAVGGVRIAFFQDPDGTHLEITDNYLRYHRVASPELAERERLATLSRPRTAPPVFDHVAVTSGGLDAVLAFYRDTLGYEVIGQIAQDEDSRGFLITYLMAGPAVLEVFTFTAATTPSPWTADPAADPAVGPTAGPGRRGFRHVAVAVDDPEKEAGRLVASGARVAADGLLVDPDGVPLALTRTA
;
A
#
# COMPACT_ATOMS: atom_id res chain seq x y z
N MET A 1 -2.60 2.23 22.44
CA MET A 1 -2.00 1.02 21.84
C MET A 1 -1.86 1.32 20.36
N SER A 2 -0.63 1.34 19.86
CA SER A 2 -0.33 1.68 18.46
C SER A 2 -0.90 0.59 17.55
N ARG A 3 -1.46 1.00 16.40
CA ARG A 3 -1.96 0.13 15.31
C ARG A 3 -1.30 0.49 14.00
N ASP A 4 -0.04 0.88 14.10
CA ASP A 4 0.68 1.50 13.00
C ASP A 4 0.98 0.48 11.91
N ILE A 5 0.90 0.92 10.65
CA ILE A 5 1.49 0.15 9.56
C ILE A 5 3.00 0.09 9.81
N ARG A 6 3.53 -1.11 10.01
CA ARG A 6 4.94 -1.38 10.33
C ARG A 6 5.74 -1.73 9.10
N HIS A 7 5.16 -2.56 8.24
CA HIS A 7 5.79 -2.98 7.01
C HIS A 7 4.78 -3.46 5.98
N VAL A 8 5.24 -3.57 4.75
CA VAL A 8 4.56 -4.28 3.68
C VAL A 8 5.41 -5.45 3.21
N GLU A 9 4.78 -6.55 2.84
CA GLU A 9 5.46 -7.70 2.24
C GLU A 9 5.24 -7.75 0.73
N ILE A 10 6.33 -7.96 -0.01
CA ILE A 10 6.35 -8.08 -1.46
C ILE A 10 7.01 -9.41 -1.82
N GLY A 11 6.32 -10.22 -2.64
CA GLY A 11 6.87 -11.43 -3.23
C GLY A 11 7.64 -11.11 -4.50
N VAL A 12 8.86 -11.63 -4.63
CA VAL A 12 9.75 -11.39 -5.77
C VAL A 12 10.25 -12.71 -6.37
N ALA A 13 10.41 -12.79 -7.68
CA ALA A 13 10.91 -14.00 -8.32
C ALA A 13 12.41 -14.22 -8.04
N ASP A 14 13.18 -13.14 -7.98
CA ASP A 14 14.62 -13.13 -7.78
C ASP A 14 14.99 -12.02 -6.79
N LEU A 15 15.47 -12.40 -5.61
CA LEU A 15 15.78 -11.45 -4.54
C LEU A 15 16.94 -10.54 -4.91
N ALA A 16 17.95 -11.02 -5.64
CA ALA A 16 19.11 -10.21 -6.01
C ALA A 16 18.72 -9.11 -7.01
N ARG A 17 17.92 -9.46 -8.03
CA ARG A 17 17.36 -8.50 -8.99
C ARG A 17 16.49 -7.45 -8.31
N SER A 18 15.63 -7.87 -7.38
CA SER A 18 14.76 -6.94 -6.66
C SER A 18 15.54 -6.06 -5.68
N LEU A 19 16.59 -6.58 -5.04
CA LEU A 19 17.49 -5.75 -4.24
C LEU A 19 18.22 -4.70 -5.08
N ASP A 20 18.66 -5.04 -6.30
CA ASP A 20 19.23 -4.05 -7.21
C ASP A 20 18.20 -2.98 -7.58
N PHE A 21 16.97 -3.36 -7.90
CA PHE A 21 15.90 -2.39 -8.15
C PHE A 21 15.65 -1.48 -6.92
N TYR A 22 15.29 -2.04 -5.77
CA TYR A 22 14.89 -1.22 -4.63
C TYR A 22 16.06 -0.42 -4.03
N ARG A 23 17.28 -0.96 -4.01
CA ARG A 23 18.44 -0.26 -3.44
C ARG A 23 19.12 0.64 -4.46
N SER A 24 19.40 0.13 -5.66
CA SER A 24 20.18 0.86 -6.67
C SER A 24 19.33 1.79 -7.52
N LEU A 25 18.02 1.57 -7.67
CA LEU A 25 17.15 2.52 -8.41
C LEU A 25 16.42 3.46 -7.45
N LEU A 26 15.85 2.92 -6.37
CA LEU A 26 15.04 3.70 -5.44
C LEU A 26 15.78 4.18 -4.18
N ASP A 27 17.09 3.91 -4.03
CA ASP A 27 17.89 4.30 -2.85
C ASP A 27 17.36 3.81 -1.50
N LEU A 28 16.58 2.72 -1.46
CA LEU A 28 16.18 2.12 -0.18
C LEU A 28 17.41 1.50 0.48
N THR A 29 17.52 1.67 1.79
CA THR A 29 18.64 1.14 2.57
C THR A 29 18.29 -0.21 3.19
N PRO A 30 19.26 -1.06 3.54
CA PRO A 30 18.99 -2.22 4.40
C PRO A 30 18.27 -1.80 5.68
N GLY A 31 17.28 -2.59 6.10
CA GLY A 31 16.55 -2.42 7.34
C GLY A 31 16.68 -3.66 8.24
N GLU A 32 16.41 -3.49 9.53
CA GLU A 32 16.35 -4.61 10.49
C GLU A 32 14.89 -5.00 10.69
N GLY A 33 14.54 -6.23 10.28
CA GLY A 33 13.21 -6.78 10.45
C GLY A 33 13.06 -7.66 11.69
N PRO A 34 11.83 -8.05 12.05
CA PRO A 34 11.56 -8.93 13.19
C PRO A 34 12.14 -10.35 13.05
N ALA A 35 12.44 -10.81 11.84
CA ALA A 35 13.01 -12.14 11.61
C ALA A 35 13.86 -12.17 10.33
N GLU A 36 15.04 -12.77 10.44
CA GLU A 36 15.88 -13.15 9.30
C GLU A 36 15.56 -14.57 8.86
N SER A 37 15.52 -14.79 7.55
CA SER A 37 15.30 -16.10 6.95
C SER A 37 15.96 -16.14 5.56
N PRO A 38 16.45 -17.30 5.10
CA PRO A 38 16.84 -17.48 3.70
C PRO A 38 15.73 -17.02 2.75
N GLY A 39 16.10 -16.32 1.68
CA GLY A 39 15.15 -15.77 0.71
C GLY A 39 14.37 -14.54 1.19
N VAL A 40 14.73 -13.94 2.33
CA VAL A 40 14.07 -12.74 2.87
C VAL A 40 15.07 -11.59 2.97
N ALA A 41 14.66 -10.39 2.55
CA ALA A 41 15.40 -9.16 2.80
C ALA A 41 14.49 -8.08 3.36
N TRP A 42 15.05 -7.27 4.27
CA TRP A 42 14.38 -6.12 4.85
C TRP A 42 15.03 -4.84 4.36
N LEU A 43 14.19 -3.89 3.94
CA LEU A 43 14.60 -2.56 3.48
C LEU A 43 13.90 -1.51 4.33
N SER A 44 14.61 -0.45 4.67
CA SER A 44 14.04 0.75 5.29
C SER A 44 13.73 1.78 4.21
N ALA A 45 12.51 2.31 4.29
CA ALA A 45 12.09 3.52 3.60
C ALA A 45 11.63 4.54 4.66
N GLY A 46 12.45 4.75 5.70
CA GLY A 46 12.07 5.51 6.88
C GLY A 46 11.32 4.65 7.91
N PRO A 47 10.16 5.08 8.43
CA PRO A 47 9.51 4.42 9.58
C PRO A 47 8.74 3.14 9.24
N VAL A 48 8.40 2.92 7.97
CA VAL A 48 7.78 1.68 7.48
C VAL A 48 8.81 0.88 6.70
N LEU A 49 8.89 -0.43 6.98
CA LEU A 49 9.82 -1.33 6.30
C LEU A 49 9.18 -1.95 5.06
N LEU A 50 10.02 -2.34 4.11
CA LEU A 50 9.68 -3.26 3.04
C LEU A 50 10.30 -4.62 3.35
N LYS A 51 9.48 -5.67 3.30
CA LYS A 51 9.93 -7.06 3.38
C LYS A 51 9.84 -7.69 1.99
N LEU A 52 10.98 -8.01 1.41
CA LEU A 52 11.05 -8.79 0.18
C LEU A 52 11.15 -10.27 0.54
N VAL A 53 10.32 -11.09 -0.09
CA VAL A 53 10.33 -12.55 0.07
C VAL A 53 10.48 -13.17 -1.32
N GLU A 54 11.51 -14.00 -1.51
CA GLU A 54 11.71 -14.74 -2.75
C GLU A 54 10.67 -15.86 -2.87
N THR A 55 9.88 -15.84 -3.94
CA THR A 55 8.78 -16.79 -4.17
C THR A 55 8.91 -17.58 -5.47
N GLY A 56 9.96 -17.32 -6.26
CA GLY A 56 10.22 -17.99 -7.54
C GLY A 56 9.16 -17.71 -8.61
N ASP A 57 8.74 -18.74 -9.34
CA ASP A 57 7.88 -18.65 -10.54
C ASP A 57 6.38 -18.42 -10.24
N GLY A 58 6.05 -17.66 -9.19
CA GLY A 58 4.66 -17.34 -8.86
C GLY A 58 3.98 -16.36 -9.81
N ASP A 59 2.82 -15.84 -9.42
CA ASP A 59 2.10 -14.80 -10.16
C ASP A 59 1.48 -13.75 -9.22
N LEU A 60 0.82 -12.73 -9.78
CA LEU A 60 0.20 -11.63 -9.02
C LEU A 60 -1.15 -12.01 -8.36
N GLY A 61 -1.55 -13.27 -8.42
CA GLY A 61 -2.77 -13.80 -7.86
C GLY A 61 -4.03 -13.18 -8.45
N GLY A 62 -4.04 -12.90 -9.76
CA GLY A 62 -5.16 -12.25 -10.47
C GLY A 62 -5.25 -10.73 -10.28
N TRP A 63 -4.29 -10.12 -9.59
CA TRP A 63 -4.22 -8.67 -9.52
C TRP A 63 -4.00 -8.07 -10.90
N VAL A 64 -4.73 -7.00 -11.21
CA VAL A 64 -4.53 -6.20 -12.41
C VAL A 64 -4.48 -4.73 -12.04
N ASN A 65 -3.84 -3.92 -12.88
CA ASN A 65 -3.77 -2.49 -12.68
C ASN A 65 -5.09 -1.79 -13.12
N ASP A 66 -6.20 -2.10 -12.44
CA ASP A 66 -7.52 -1.47 -12.59
C ASP A 66 -8.01 -0.92 -11.25
N ASP A 67 -8.26 0.38 -11.14
CA ASP A 67 -8.74 1.00 -9.91
C ASP A 67 -10.10 0.51 -9.44
N LEU A 68 -10.89 -0.13 -10.31
CA LEU A 68 -12.17 -0.72 -9.91
C LEU A 68 -12.00 -2.10 -9.26
N GLN A 69 -10.81 -2.71 -9.28
CA GLN A 69 -10.52 -3.95 -8.58
C GLN A 69 -10.27 -3.68 -7.10
N ARG A 70 -11.13 -4.22 -6.22
CA ARG A 70 -11.00 -4.08 -4.76
C ARG A 70 -9.71 -4.70 -4.23
N GLY A 71 -9.34 -4.27 -3.03
CA GLY A 71 -8.11 -4.67 -2.38
C GLY A 71 -6.98 -3.71 -2.72
N ILE A 72 -5.75 -4.20 -2.67
CA ILE A 72 -4.57 -3.32 -2.69
C ILE A 72 -4.24 -2.90 -4.11
N ARG A 73 -3.97 -1.61 -4.28
CA ARG A 73 -3.65 -0.99 -5.57
C ARG A 73 -2.14 -0.81 -5.71
N HIS A 74 -1.55 -0.06 -4.79
CA HIS A 74 -0.13 0.27 -4.83
C HIS A 74 0.38 0.66 -3.44
N ILE A 75 1.69 0.81 -3.36
CA ILE A 75 2.37 1.51 -2.28
C ILE A 75 3.08 2.74 -2.84
N GLY A 76 3.15 3.79 -2.04
CA GLY A 76 3.76 5.05 -2.47
C GLY A 76 4.96 5.45 -1.62
N PHE A 77 5.86 6.17 -2.27
CA PHE A 77 7.00 6.80 -1.62
C PHE A 77 6.99 8.30 -1.83
N LYS A 78 7.14 9.04 -0.74
CA LYS A 78 7.38 10.49 -0.78
C LYS A 78 8.83 10.71 -1.17
N VAL A 79 9.07 11.47 -2.23
CA VAL A 79 10.40 11.86 -2.71
C VAL A 79 10.59 13.36 -2.59
N GLY A 80 11.83 13.83 -2.77
CA GLY A 80 12.10 15.26 -2.78
C GLY A 80 11.75 15.96 -4.09
N ASP A 81 11.77 15.21 -5.20
CA ASP A 81 11.55 15.68 -6.55
C ASP A 81 11.17 14.48 -7.45
N VAL A 82 9.92 14.41 -7.91
CA VAL A 82 9.40 13.31 -8.73
C VAL A 82 10.03 13.29 -10.10
N ASP A 83 10.23 14.45 -10.74
CA ASP A 83 10.79 14.51 -12.09
C ASP A 83 12.25 14.03 -12.09
N LEU A 84 13.05 14.45 -11.11
CA LEU A 84 14.43 13.95 -10.93
C LEU A 84 14.47 12.42 -10.74
N ARG A 85 13.53 11.87 -9.97
CA ARG A 85 13.45 10.42 -9.73
C ARG A 85 12.96 9.67 -10.97
N ALA A 86 12.00 10.25 -11.68
CA ALA A 86 11.46 9.69 -12.91
C ALA A 86 12.51 9.63 -14.02
N GLU A 87 13.44 10.59 -14.10
CA GLU A 87 14.59 10.51 -15.01
C GLU A 87 15.41 9.24 -14.75
N ARG A 88 15.74 8.95 -13.48
CA ARG A 88 16.48 7.73 -13.11
C ARG A 88 15.72 6.45 -13.46
N VAL A 89 14.41 6.42 -13.21
CA VAL A 89 13.52 5.28 -13.56
C VAL A 89 13.51 5.06 -15.09
N ARG A 90 13.39 6.15 -15.85
CA ARG A 90 13.44 6.11 -17.32
C ARG A 90 14.80 5.63 -17.84
N ASP A 91 15.89 6.13 -17.28
CA ASP A 91 17.26 5.79 -17.70
C ASP A 91 17.60 4.32 -17.38
N ALA A 92 16.96 3.75 -16.35
CA ALA A 92 17.01 2.32 -16.04
C ALA A 92 16.14 1.46 -16.97
N GLY A 93 15.39 2.07 -17.91
CA GLY A 93 14.54 1.36 -18.87
C GLY A 93 13.23 0.85 -18.28
N VAL A 94 12.81 1.33 -17.10
CA VAL A 94 11.56 0.92 -16.46
C VAL A 94 10.40 1.72 -17.06
N PRO A 95 9.38 1.05 -17.64
CA PRO A 95 8.23 1.75 -18.22
C PRO A 95 7.32 2.32 -17.13
N PHE A 96 6.84 3.54 -17.36
CA PHE A 96 5.81 4.14 -16.52
C PHE A 96 4.43 3.58 -16.87
N THR A 97 3.65 3.23 -15.86
CA THR A 97 2.20 3.04 -15.98
C THR A 97 1.47 4.38 -15.96
N LEU A 98 2.05 5.39 -15.29
CA LEU A 98 1.67 6.80 -15.40
C LEU A 98 2.93 7.67 -15.41
N PRO A 99 3.26 8.35 -16.52
CA PRO A 99 4.36 9.30 -16.55
C PRO A 99 4.14 10.46 -15.57
N PRO A 100 5.21 11.18 -15.16
CA PRO A 100 5.10 12.30 -14.25
C PRO A 100 4.03 13.33 -14.65
N LEU A 101 3.05 13.55 -13.77
CA LEU A 101 1.98 14.53 -13.96
C LEU A 101 1.62 15.26 -12.65
N ASP A 102 0.92 16.39 -12.79
CA ASP A 102 0.36 17.13 -11.65
C ASP A 102 -1.03 16.57 -11.36
N ALA A 103 -1.21 15.97 -10.17
CA ALA A 103 -2.47 15.36 -9.77
C ALA A 103 -3.39 16.35 -9.06
N VAL A 104 -4.68 16.05 -9.08
CA VAL A 104 -5.66 16.70 -8.20
C VAL A 104 -5.20 16.54 -6.75
N GLY A 105 -5.28 17.62 -5.98
CA GLY A 105 -4.63 17.70 -4.66
C GLY A 105 -3.30 18.44 -4.66
N GLY A 106 -2.76 18.80 -5.83
CA GLY A 106 -1.59 19.67 -5.95
C GLY A 106 -0.25 18.96 -5.70
N VAL A 107 -0.23 17.64 -5.87
CA VAL A 107 0.98 16.81 -5.79
C VAL A 107 1.49 16.46 -7.18
N ARG A 108 2.80 16.26 -7.32
CA ARG A 108 3.41 15.66 -8.50
C ARG A 108 3.49 14.17 -8.26
N ILE A 109 3.10 13.35 -9.23
CA ILE A 109 3.08 11.89 -9.09
C ILE A 109 3.63 11.20 -10.33
N ALA A 110 4.17 10.00 -10.16
CA ALA A 110 4.44 9.08 -11.24
C ALA A 110 4.25 7.64 -10.77
N PHE A 111 3.81 6.77 -11.67
CA PHE A 111 3.61 5.35 -11.38
C PHE A 111 4.39 4.45 -12.33
N PHE A 112 4.93 3.37 -11.78
CA PHE A 112 5.63 2.32 -12.51
C PHE A 112 5.54 1.01 -11.71
N GLN A 113 6.08 -0.08 -12.27
CA GLN A 113 6.11 -1.37 -11.59
C GLN A 113 7.54 -1.78 -11.26
N ASP A 114 7.69 -2.53 -10.16
CA ASP A 114 8.91 -3.26 -9.89
C ASP A 114 9.08 -4.45 -10.88
N PRO A 115 10.22 -5.17 -10.85
CA PRO A 115 10.49 -6.27 -11.77
C PRO A 115 9.48 -7.43 -11.72
N ASP A 116 8.68 -7.52 -10.65
CA ASP A 116 7.74 -8.60 -10.38
C ASP A 116 6.27 -8.16 -10.43
N GLY A 117 6.02 -6.88 -10.79
CA GLY A 117 4.70 -6.32 -11.03
C GLY A 117 4.08 -5.53 -9.88
N THR A 118 4.78 -5.36 -8.76
CA THR A 118 4.32 -4.48 -7.66
C THR A 118 4.19 -3.06 -8.19
N HIS A 119 2.99 -2.49 -8.07
CA HIS A 119 2.72 -1.13 -8.52
C HIS A 119 3.19 -0.12 -7.48
N LEU A 120 4.05 0.80 -7.90
CA LEU A 120 4.70 1.77 -7.06
C LEU A 120 4.32 3.19 -7.51
N GLU A 121 4.09 4.06 -6.53
CA GLU A 121 3.99 5.50 -6.72
C GLU A 121 5.23 6.20 -6.18
N ILE A 122 5.70 7.23 -6.89
CA ILE A 122 6.50 8.30 -6.29
C ILE A 122 5.69 9.59 -6.29
N THR A 123 5.68 10.28 -5.16
CA THR A 123 4.94 11.53 -4.97
C THR A 123 5.85 12.59 -4.34
N ASP A 124 5.70 13.85 -4.73
CA ASP A 124 6.24 15.00 -4.02
C ASP A 124 5.17 16.07 -3.82
N ASN A 125 5.55 17.18 -3.18
CA ASN A 125 4.63 18.21 -2.70
C ASN A 125 3.63 17.67 -1.66
N TYR A 126 2.83 18.58 -1.11
CA TYR A 126 1.84 18.27 -0.08
C TYR A 126 0.43 18.32 -0.64
N LEU A 127 -0.44 17.45 -0.12
CA LEU A 127 -1.83 17.37 -0.52
C LEU A 127 -2.63 18.60 -0.06
N ARG A 128 -3.55 19.02 -0.93
CA ARG A 128 -4.60 20.00 -0.65
C ARG A 128 -5.94 19.29 -0.75
N TYR A 129 -6.51 18.95 0.40
CA TYR A 129 -7.80 18.26 0.45
C TYR A 129 -8.95 19.19 0.06
N HIS A 130 -9.92 18.67 -0.70
CA HIS A 130 -11.19 19.35 -0.94
C HIS A 130 -12.05 19.40 0.32
N ARG A 131 -11.97 18.35 1.14
CA ARG A 131 -12.57 18.30 2.47
C ARG A 131 -11.52 17.92 3.49
N VAL A 132 -11.29 18.78 4.48
CA VAL A 132 -10.41 18.50 5.61
C VAL A 132 -11.26 17.95 6.76
N ALA A 133 -10.90 16.78 7.28
CA ALA A 133 -11.53 16.17 8.44
C ALA A 133 -10.74 16.46 9.72
N SER A 134 -9.41 16.44 9.67
CA SER A 134 -8.53 16.92 10.74
C SER A 134 -7.51 17.93 10.21
N PRO A 135 -7.68 19.23 10.57
CA PRO A 135 -6.70 20.27 10.23
C PRO A 135 -5.29 19.99 10.76
N GLU A 136 -5.19 19.38 11.95
CA GLU A 136 -3.92 19.08 12.60
C GLU A 136 -3.13 18.01 11.85
N LEU A 137 -3.80 16.94 11.42
CA LEU A 137 -3.17 15.87 10.63
C LEU A 137 -2.77 16.38 9.24
N ALA A 138 -3.64 17.17 8.59
CA ALA A 138 -3.33 17.78 7.30
C ALA A 138 -2.11 18.72 7.38
N GLU A 139 -2.01 19.51 8.45
CA GLU A 139 -0.84 20.38 8.67
C GLU A 139 0.42 19.57 8.96
N ARG A 140 0.32 18.46 9.70
CA ARG A 140 1.45 17.57 9.94
C ARG A 140 2.03 17.00 8.65
N GLU A 141 1.19 16.49 7.76
CA GLU A 141 1.64 15.99 6.44
C GLU A 141 2.28 17.09 5.59
N ARG A 142 1.66 18.29 5.61
CA ARG A 142 2.19 19.46 4.92
C ARG A 142 3.61 19.79 5.38
N LEU A 143 3.80 19.90 6.70
CA LEU A 143 5.10 20.24 7.30
C LEU A 143 6.17 19.17 7.06
N ALA A 144 5.78 17.88 7.09
CA ALA A 144 6.68 16.78 6.78
C ALA A 144 7.25 16.87 5.35
N THR A 145 6.48 17.44 4.42
CA THR A 145 6.92 17.57 3.02
C THR A 145 7.65 18.88 2.72
N LEU A 146 7.22 20.02 3.29
CA LEU A 146 7.78 21.34 3.00
C LEU A 146 9.30 21.46 3.16
N SER A 147 9.86 20.71 4.09
CA SER A 147 11.28 20.78 4.45
C SER A 147 12.15 19.75 3.71
N ARG A 148 11.55 18.99 2.79
CA ARG A 148 12.21 17.85 2.15
C ARG A 148 13.15 18.32 1.03
N PRO A 149 14.47 18.05 1.12
CA PRO A 149 15.41 18.40 0.06
C PRO A 149 15.09 17.67 -1.24
N ARG A 150 15.31 18.31 -2.40
CA ARG A 150 15.09 17.72 -3.73
C ARG A 150 15.75 16.34 -3.91
N THR A 151 16.95 16.17 -3.37
CA THR A 151 17.73 14.92 -3.46
C THR A 151 17.45 13.93 -2.34
N ALA A 152 16.45 14.17 -1.49
CA ALA A 152 16.12 13.27 -0.38
C ALA A 152 15.84 11.85 -0.91
N PRO A 153 16.34 10.80 -0.22
CA PRO A 153 16.01 9.42 -0.56
C PRO A 153 14.51 9.18 -0.28
N PRO A 154 13.81 8.33 -1.05
CA PRO A 154 12.40 8.05 -0.84
C PRO A 154 12.10 7.58 0.59
N VAL A 155 10.94 7.97 1.11
CA VAL A 155 10.39 7.43 2.36
C VAL A 155 9.02 6.86 2.06
N PHE A 156 8.65 5.77 2.72
CA PHE A 156 7.32 5.18 2.61
C PHE A 156 6.29 6.22 3.01
N ASP A 157 5.28 6.38 2.16
CA ASP A 157 4.23 7.39 2.32
C ASP A 157 2.90 6.72 2.61
N HIS A 158 2.48 5.82 1.73
CA HIS A 158 1.13 5.28 1.80
C HIS A 158 0.98 3.85 1.28
N VAL A 159 -0.13 3.23 1.69
CA VAL A 159 -0.75 2.07 1.04
C VAL A 159 -2.07 2.55 0.45
N ALA A 160 -2.32 2.28 -0.82
CA ALA A 160 -3.59 2.57 -1.45
C ALA A 160 -4.43 1.30 -1.65
N VAL A 161 -5.71 1.39 -1.30
CA VAL A 161 -6.67 0.30 -1.40
C VAL A 161 -7.96 0.78 -2.07
N THR A 162 -8.59 -0.09 -2.85
CA THR A 162 -9.93 0.12 -3.38
C THR A 162 -10.95 -0.63 -2.55
N SER A 163 -12.03 0.06 -2.18
CA SER A 163 -13.14 -0.48 -1.42
C SER A 163 -14.45 -0.40 -2.20
N GLY A 164 -15.33 -1.38 -1.95
CA GLY A 164 -16.70 -1.37 -2.45
C GLY A 164 -17.64 -0.39 -1.74
N GLY A 165 -17.25 0.22 -0.61
CA GLY A 165 -18.12 1.14 0.12
C GLY A 165 -17.44 1.88 1.26
N LEU A 166 -17.53 3.21 1.21
CA LEU A 166 -16.85 4.11 2.15
C LEU A 166 -17.26 3.88 3.62
N ASP A 167 -18.53 3.65 3.90
CA ASP A 167 -18.98 3.45 5.28
C ASP A 167 -18.43 2.16 5.89
N ALA A 168 -18.36 1.07 5.11
CA ALA A 168 -17.86 -0.22 5.57
C ALA A 168 -16.35 -0.17 5.83
N VAL A 169 -15.58 0.42 4.92
CA VAL A 169 -14.13 0.57 5.08
C VAL A 169 -13.76 1.53 6.21
N LEU A 170 -14.53 2.61 6.43
CA LEU A 170 -14.35 3.47 7.60
C LEU A 170 -14.72 2.75 8.91
N ALA A 171 -15.80 1.96 8.94
CA ALA A 171 -16.11 1.14 10.11
C ALA A 171 -14.94 0.20 10.47
N PHE A 172 -14.29 -0.39 9.46
CA PHE A 172 -13.14 -1.26 9.69
C PHE A 172 -11.87 -0.51 10.11
N TYR A 173 -11.38 0.42 9.28
CA TYR A 173 -10.08 1.06 9.52
C TYR A 173 -10.14 2.19 10.55
N ARG A 174 -11.19 3.01 10.55
CA ARG A 174 -11.34 4.10 11.52
C ARG A 174 -11.87 3.57 12.85
N ASP A 175 -12.97 2.81 12.85
CA ASP A 175 -13.63 2.47 14.13
C ASP A 175 -12.99 1.26 14.81
N THR A 176 -12.53 0.23 14.07
CA THR A 176 -11.88 -0.95 14.67
C THR A 176 -10.38 -0.75 14.88
N LEU A 177 -9.67 -0.31 13.83
CA LEU A 177 -8.20 -0.07 13.86
C LEU A 177 -7.82 1.33 14.37
N GLY A 178 -8.77 2.24 14.54
CA GLY A 178 -8.49 3.55 15.16
C GLY A 178 -7.76 4.53 14.24
N TYR A 179 -7.74 4.33 12.93
CA TYR A 179 -7.12 5.27 12.00
C TYR A 179 -7.94 6.55 11.91
N GLU A 180 -7.25 7.69 11.82
CA GLU A 180 -7.90 9.00 11.84
C GLU A 180 -8.02 9.55 10.42
N VAL A 181 -9.21 9.99 10.03
CA VAL A 181 -9.42 10.59 8.71
C VAL A 181 -8.77 11.98 8.66
N ILE A 182 -7.90 12.18 7.68
CA ILE A 182 -7.17 13.43 7.46
C ILE A 182 -8.03 14.35 6.61
N GLY A 183 -8.46 13.84 5.45
CA GLY A 183 -9.24 14.58 4.47
C GLY A 183 -9.62 13.73 3.28
N GLN A 184 -10.23 14.37 2.30
CA GLN A 184 -10.74 13.73 1.09
C GLN A 184 -10.45 14.60 -0.14
N ILE A 185 -10.19 13.93 -1.26
CA ILE A 185 -10.02 14.52 -2.58
C ILE A 185 -10.97 13.81 -3.53
N ALA A 186 -11.83 14.60 -4.17
CA ALA A 186 -12.73 14.12 -5.21
C ALA A 186 -12.07 14.34 -6.57
N GLN A 187 -12.10 13.31 -7.42
CA GLN A 187 -11.68 13.38 -8.82
C GLN A 187 -12.93 13.71 -9.65
N ASP A 188 -13.38 14.96 -9.61
CA ASP A 188 -14.69 15.37 -10.15
C ASP A 188 -14.82 15.14 -11.67
N GLU A 189 -13.70 15.05 -12.39
CA GLU A 189 -13.65 14.75 -13.82
C GLU A 189 -13.66 13.24 -14.15
N ASP A 190 -13.49 12.37 -13.15
CA ASP A 190 -13.54 10.93 -13.33
C ASP A 190 -15.00 10.44 -13.36
N SER A 191 -15.43 9.98 -14.54
CA SER A 191 -16.79 9.47 -14.79
C SER A 191 -17.21 8.29 -13.90
N ARG A 192 -16.27 7.61 -13.24
CA ARG A 192 -16.54 6.52 -12.29
C ARG A 192 -16.97 7.05 -10.92
N GLY A 193 -16.89 8.36 -10.69
CA GLY A 193 -17.19 9.03 -9.42
C GLY A 193 -16.17 8.69 -8.36
N PHE A 194 -14.89 8.95 -8.66
CA PHE A 194 -13.75 8.53 -7.86
C PHE A 194 -13.50 9.51 -6.69
N LEU A 195 -13.49 8.95 -5.48
CA LEU A 195 -13.17 9.64 -4.23
C LEU A 195 -12.00 8.96 -3.53
N ILE A 196 -11.02 9.75 -3.12
CA ILE A 196 -9.92 9.32 -2.26
C ILE A 196 -10.15 9.83 -0.84
N THR A 197 -10.17 8.92 0.13
CA THR A 197 -10.21 9.25 1.56
C THR A 197 -8.88 8.86 2.21
N TYR A 198 -8.24 9.81 2.87
CA TYR A 198 -6.91 9.65 3.46
C TYR A 198 -7.04 9.42 4.96
N LEU A 199 -6.47 8.33 5.46
CA LEU A 199 -6.46 8.00 6.89
C LEU A 199 -5.02 7.89 7.39
N MET A 200 -4.75 8.46 8.56
CA MET A 200 -3.46 8.30 9.22
C MET A 200 -3.38 6.92 9.88
N ALA A 201 -2.38 6.14 9.49
CA ALA A 201 -2.14 4.78 9.93
C ALA A 201 -0.78 4.64 10.64
N GLY A 202 -0.54 5.54 11.60
CA GLY A 202 0.74 5.66 12.30
C GLY A 202 1.71 6.58 11.53
N PRO A 203 2.86 6.08 11.06
CA PRO A 203 3.80 6.88 10.28
C PRO A 203 3.48 6.89 8.76
N ALA A 204 2.50 6.12 8.31
CA ALA A 204 2.05 6.06 6.92
C ALA A 204 0.60 6.50 6.80
N VAL A 205 0.17 6.72 5.55
CA VAL A 205 -1.22 6.99 5.17
C VAL A 205 -1.84 5.74 4.56
N LEU A 206 -3.10 5.47 4.88
CA LEU A 206 -3.96 4.58 4.13
C LEU A 206 -4.82 5.44 3.20
N GLU A 207 -4.65 5.27 1.89
CA GLU A 207 -5.52 5.87 0.89
C GLU A 207 -6.63 4.89 0.53
N VAL A 208 -7.87 5.33 0.70
CA VAL A 208 -9.05 4.53 0.40
C VAL A 208 -9.74 5.10 -0.82
N PHE A 209 -9.69 4.35 -1.92
CA PHE A 209 -10.34 4.65 -3.18
C PHE A 209 -11.75 4.07 -3.15
N THR A 210 -12.73 4.92 -3.38
CA THR A 210 -14.13 4.51 -3.56
C THR A 210 -14.71 5.14 -4.82
N PHE A 211 -15.66 4.44 -5.42
CA PHE A 211 -16.26 4.80 -6.70
C PHE A 211 -17.78 4.74 -6.58
N THR A 212 -18.46 5.62 -7.32
CA THR A 212 -19.90 5.46 -7.55
C THR A 212 -20.20 4.33 -8.54
N ALA A 213 -19.27 4.08 -9.47
CA ALA A 213 -19.31 2.93 -10.37
C ALA A 213 -19.10 1.62 -9.59
N ALA A 214 -19.65 0.52 -10.13
CA ALA A 214 -19.48 -0.79 -9.54
C ALA A 214 -18.00 -1.22 -9.58
N THR A 215 -17.51 -1.67 -8.43
CA THR A 215 -16.18 -2.28 -8.30
C THR A 215 -16.24 -3.79 -8.47
N THR A 216 -15.13 -4.39 -8.89
CA THR A 216 -14.95 -5.84 -8.97
C THR A 216 -14.34 -6.37 -7.67
N PRO A 217 -14.73 -7.58 -7.20
CA PRO A 217 -14.14 -8.16 -6.01
C PRO A 217 -12.62 -8.32 -6.12
N SER A 218 -11.91 -8.28 -4.99
CA SER A 218 -10.49 -8.59 -4.96
C SER A 218 -10.30 -10.02 -5.47
N PRO A 219 -9.31 -10.26 -6.35
CA PRO A 219 -9.02 -11.59 -6.82
C PRO A 219 -8.63 -12.48 -5.65
N TRP A 220 -8.06 -11.93 -4.56
CA TRP A 220 -7.63 -12.64 -3.36
C TRP A 220 -8.77 -12.94 -2.37
N THR A 221 -9.99 -12.47 -2.65
CA THR A 221 -11.23 -12.72 -1.88
C THR A 221 -12.18 -13.69 -2.54
N ALA A 222 -11.65 -14.64 -3.33
CA ALA A 222 -12.44 -15.54 -4.17
C ALA A 222 -13.79 -15.94 -3.55
N ASP A 223 -14.82 -15.87 -4.40
CA ASP A 223 -16.16 -16.35 -4.13
C ASP A 223 -16.07 -17.77 -3.54
N PRO A 224 -16.69 -18.06 -2.39
CA PRO A 224 -16.77 -19.42 -1.84
C PRO A 224 -17.31 -20.48 -2.82
N ALA A 225 -17.98 -20.05 -3.91
CA ALA A 225 -18.48 -20.89 -4.99
C ALA A 225 -17.53 -21.02 -6.21
N ALA A 226 -16.40 -20.31 -6.25
CA ALA A 226 -15.44 -20.40 -7.34
C ALA A 226 -14.64 -21.71 -7.29
N ASP A 227 -14.28 -22.25 -8.46
CA ASP A 227 -13.48 -23.47 -8.59
C ASP A 227 -12.15 -23.33 -7.83
N PRO A 228 -11.87 -24.18 -6.83
CA PRO A 228 -10.62 -24.13 -6.07
C PRO A 228 -9.37 -24.41 -6.93
N ALA A 229 -9.52 -24.97 -8.13
CA ALA A 229 -8.43 -25.14 -9.10
C ALA A 229 -8.11 -23.87 -9.91
N VAL A 230 -8.97 -22.85 -9.85
CA VAL A 230 -8.85 -21.57 -10.59
C VAL A 230 -8.84 -20.37 -9.62
N GLY A 231 -8.72 -20.63 -8.32
CA GLY A 231 -8.64 -19.59 -7.31
C GLY A 231 -7.34 -18.76 -7.42
N PRO A 232 -7.32 -17.52 -6.88
CA PRO A 232 -6.09 -16.74 -6.77
C PRO A 232 -5.02 -17.59 -6.09
N THR A 233 -3.76 -17.43 -6.47
CA THR A 233 -2.66 -17.91 -5.64
C THR A 233 -2.55 -17.03 -4.37
N ALA A 234 -3.54 -17.07 -3.49
CA ALA A 234 -3.35 -16.72 -2.09
C ALA A 234 -2.51 -17.84 -1.48
N GLY A 235 -1.19 -17.75 -1.69
CA GLY A 235 -0.27 -18.83 -1.36
C GLY A 235 1.17 -18.35 -1.28
N PRO A 236 2.07 -19.22 -0.80
CA PRO A 236 3.49 -18.89 -0.60
C PRO A 236 4.17 -18.41 -1.88
N GLY A 237 3.70 -18.83 -3.07
CA GLY A 237 4.24 -18.41 -4.37
C GLY A 237 3.91 -16.98 -4.81
N ARG A 238 2.91 -16.29 -4.24
CA ARG A 238 2.43 -15.00 -4.78
C ARG A 238 3.54 -13.94 -4.90
N ARG A 239 3.71 -13.41 -6.11
CA ARG A 239 4.54 -12.24 -6.42
C ARG A 239 3.77 -10.94 -6.19
N GLY A 240 4.49 -9.82 -6.20
CA GLY A 240 3.91 -8.51 -5.98
C GLY A 240 3.48 -8.32 -4.53
N PHE A 241 2.50 -7.45 -4.30
CA PHE A 241 2.03 -7.16 -2.95
C PHE A 241 1.42 -8.40 -2.27
N ARG A 242 1.85 -8.69 -1.04
CA ARG A 242 1.37 -9.83 -0.26
C ARG A 242 0.50 -9.41 0.93
N HIS A 243 1.00 -8.60 1.85
CA HIS A 243 0.19 -8.15 3.00
C HIS A 243 0.71 -6.84 3.60
N VAL A 244 -0.18 -6.12 4.29
CA VAL A 244 0.17 -5.01 5.19
C VAL A 244 0.35 -5.57 6.59
N ALA A 245 1.45 -5.27 7.26
CA ALA A 245 1.66 -5.66 8.65
C ALA A 245 1.35 -4.51 9.59
N VAL A 246 0.46 -4.78 10.55
CA VAL A 246 0.01 -3.83 11.56
C VAL A 246 0.65 -4.17 12.91
N ALA A 247 1.27 -3.19 13.55
CA ALA A 247 1.77 -3.32 14.92
C ALA A 247 0.61 -3.41 15.90
N VAL A 248 0.63 -4.35 16.84
CA VAL A 248 -0.38 -4.51 17.88
C VAL A 248 0.25 -5.06 19.15
N ASP A 249 -0.30 -4.76 20.32
CA ASP A 249 0.25 -5.27 21.58
C ASP A 249 -0.06 -6.77 21.78
N ASP A 250 -1.25 -7.20 21.35
CA ASP A 250 -1.73 -8.58 21.46
C ASP A 250 -2.35 -9.04 20.13
N PRO A 251 -1.57 -9.77 19.28
CA PRO A 251 -2.04 -10.24 17.98
C PRO A 251 -3.28 -11.14 18.04
N GLU A 252 -3.40 -12.01 19.04
CA GLU A 252 -4.54 -12.94 19.14
C GLU A 252 -5.82 -12.18 19.47
N LYS A 253 -5.75 -11.30 20.47
CA LYS A 253 -6.89 -10.45 20.86
C LYS A 253 -7.30 -9.52 19.72
N GLU A 254 -6.33 -8.90 19.05
CA GLU A 254 -6.64 -7.98 17.96
C GLU A 254 -7.20 -8.72 16.74
N ALA A 255 -6.70 -9.92 16.42
CA ALA A 255 -7.29 -10.77 15.37
C ALA A 255 -8.77 -11.05 15.66
N GLY A 256 -9.13 -11.39 16.91
CA GLY A 256 -10.52 -11.58 17.31
C GLY A 256 -11.40 -10.33 17.08
N ARG A 257 -10.87 -9.13 17.35
CA ARG A 257 -11.59 -7.86 17.11
C ARG A 257 -11.78 -7.59 15.62
N LEU A 258 -10.76 -7.84 14.81
CA LEU A 258 -10.84 -7.64 13.36
C LEU A 258 -11.81 -8.62 12.71
N VAL A 259 -11.80 -9.89 13.14
CA VAL A 259 -12.77 -10.89 12.68
C VAL A 259 -14.19 -10.49 13.07
N ALA A 260 -14.41 -10.05 14.32
CA ALA A 260 -15.71 -9.55 14.76
C ALA A 260 -16.18 -8.30 13.98
N SER A 261 -15.27 -7.59 13.31
CA SER A 261 -15.54 -6.42 12.48
C SER A 261 -15.60 -6.72 10.99
N GLY A 262 -15.59 -7.99 10.59
CA GLY A 262 -15.78 -8.42 9.20
C GLY A 262 -14.53 -8.94 8.50
N ALA A 263 -13.36 -8.98 9.15
CA ALA A 263 -12.22 -9.70 8.59
C ALA A 263 -12.46 -11.21 8.60
N ARG A 264 -11.81 -11.92 7.67
CA ARG A 264 -11.74 -13.39 7.65
C ARG A 264 -10.30 -13.86 7.85
N VAL A 265 -10.13 -15.10 8.30
CA VAL A 265 -8.82 -15.75 8.37
C VAL A 265 -8.62 -16.56 7.10
N ALA A 266 -7.54 -16.30 6.36
CA ALA A 266 -7.14 -17.06 5.18
C ALA A 266 -6.44 -18.38 5.59
N ALA A 267 -6.30 -19.29 4.63
CA ALA A 267 -5.70 -20.61 4.88
C ALA A 267 -4.23 -20.55 5.35
N ASP A 268 -3.52 -19.49 5.00
CA ASP A 268 -2.14 -19.21 5.43
C ASP A 268 -2.06 -18.47 6.78
N GLY A 269 -3.20 -18.24 7.44
CA GLY A 269 -3.30 -17.59 8.74
C GLY A 269 -3.33 -16.05 8.68
N LEU A 270 -3.21 -15.44 7.50
CA LEU A 270 -3.39 -14.00 7.36
C LEU A 270 -4.84 -13.61 7.63
N LEU A 271 -5.05 -12.42 8.20
CA LEU A 271 -6.35 -11.79 8.19
C LEU A 271 -6.58 -11.19 6.80
N VAL A 272 -7.82 -11.14 6.37
CA VAL A 272 -8.21 -10.44 5.14
C VAL A 272 -9.38 -9.55 5.48
N ASP A 273 -9.25 -8.26 5.21
CA ASP A 273 -10.32 -7.29 5.44
C ASP A 273 -11.53 -7.57 4.52
N PRO A 274 -12.66 -6.86 4.71
CA PRO A 274 -13.87 -7.07 3.90
C PRO A 274 -13.70 -6.84 2.39
N ASP A 275 -12.71 -6.07 1.95
CA ASP A 275 -12.47 -5.73 0.54
C ASP A 275 -11.31 -6.53 -0.09
N GLY A 276 -10.61 -7.34 0.70
CA GLY A 276 -9.58 -8.26 0.24
C GLY A 276 -8.14 -7.84 0.43
N VAL A 277 -7.90 -6.88 1.33
CA VAL A 277 -6.57 -6.47 1.77
C VAL A 277 -6.04 -7.51 2.77
N PRO A 278 -4.95 -8.23 2.48
CA PRO A 278 -4.37 -9.15 3.44
C PRO A 278 -3.58 -8.38 4.51
N LEU A 279 -3.82 -8.74 5.77
CA LEU A 279 -3.26 -8.12 6.96
C LEU A 279 -2.51 -9.16 7.80
N ALA A 280 -1.30 -8.80 8.21
CA ALA A 280 -0.56 -9.52 9.24
C ALA A 280 -0.55 -8.68 10.54
N LEU A 281 -0.61 -9.35 11.68
CA LEU A 281 -0.48 -8.70 12.98
C LEU A 281 0.89 -9.00 13.56
N THR A 282 1.62 -7.95 13.93
CA THR A 282 2.97 -8.06 14.49
C THR A 282 2.99 -7.46 15.88
N ARG A 283 3.64 -8.13 16.83
CA ARG A 283 3.72 -7.61 18.19
C ARG A 283 4.51 -6.29 18.22
N THR A 284 4.04 -5.32 18.99
CA THR A 284 4.86 -4.16 19.36
C THR A 284 6.10 -4.62 20.12
N ALA A 285 7.22 -3.93 19.93
CA ALA A 285 8.46 -4.26 20.62
C ALA A 285 8.42 -3.67 22.03
#